data_AF-A0A443QKN5-F1
#
_entry.id   AF-A0A443QKN5-F1
#
_cell.length_a   1.000
_cell.length_b   1.000
_cell.length_c   1.000
_cell.angle_alpha   90.00
_cell.angle_beta   90.00
_cell.angle_gamma   90.00
#
_symmetry.space_group_name_H-M   'P 1'
#
loop_
_entity.id
_entity.type
_entity.pdbx_description
1 polymer ?
#
loop_
_entity_poly.entity_id
_entity_poly.type
_entity_poly.pdbx_seq_one_letter_code
_entity_poly.pdbx_strand_id
1 'polypeptide(L)'
;MSSLKSLDLSNQMLENISQNAFLGLRSLLTLDLSHNNLYKLEDGVFNGLHSLRSLDLSNNFLSIISPRVFNGLTSLQVLATDEFKFCCLVNPSIQCSPEPDEFSSCEDLMSNIVLRFCIWVLGVIALIGNVLVLIWRVKLRATNRVHSFLISNLALGDLLMGVYLMIIACVDFYYRGVYIIYDNNWKKSNLCKLAGFLSTLSSESSVFTLTVITLDRFITIIFPFRINRMKLSQTVAIMLFIWFLCICIAGIPLLNIDYFDNFYGRSGVCLALHITHHRPNGWEYSVFVYLVLNLTSLALIAVAYIWMFLFAHSSRRAARSVDVGKTDSTMARRIMIIVFTDFFCWMPIIILGLCSLHGIKIPSQVYAWVAVFILPLNAALNPVIYTLSTPLFLGGAKRNMFNFHASFLHSETQRSSLGSYSCQNNEAKNRFQRAFILDTSPPHNKRNSKRFKDRNKTKFNENELTSESNSKNSRLEESHRLSARFGRTKLSSKQESPKLIVTADPCTSRAKNSQHPDSNLELKIRSRE
;
A
#
# COMPACT_ATOMS: atom_id res chain seq x y z
N MET A 1 -24.69 -13.43 61.34
CA MET A 1 -24.14 -13.92 60.05
C MET A 1 -22.66 -13.59 59.83
N SER A 2 -21.89 -13.16 60.85
CA SER A 2 -20.48 -12.75 60.71
C SER A 2 -19.48 -13.85 60.35
N SER A 3 -19.91 -15.12 60.29
CA SER A 3 -19.11 -16.30 59.95
C SER A 3 -19.31 -16.82 58.51
N LEU A 4 -20.23 -16.22 57.73
CA LEU A 4 -20.49 -16.64 56.34
C LEU A 4 -19.25 -16.41 55.47
N LYS A 5 -18.78 -17.46 54.79
CA LYS A 5 -17.58 -17.43 53.93
C LYS A 5 -17.87 -17.37 52.44
N SER A 6 -18.98 -17.95 51.99
CA SER A 6 -19.41 -17.95 50.60
C SER A 6 -20.88 -17.55 50.52
N LEU A 7 -21.22 -16.74 49.52
CA LEU A 7 -22.58 -16.34 49.20
C LEU A 7 -22.74 -16.45 47.69
N ASP A 8 -23.62 -17.34 47.26
CA ASP A 8 -24.01 -17.52 45.87
C ASP A 8 -25.40 -16.88 45.70
N LEU A 9 -25.47 -15.90 44.81
CA LEU A 9 -26.68 -15.21 44.36
C LEU A 9 -26.77 -15.24 42.83
N SER A 10 -26.11 -16.21 42.19
CA SER A 10 -26.19 -16.39 40.75
C SER A 10 -27.60 -16.82 40.31
N ASN A 11 -27.96 -16.52 39.07
CA ASN A 11 -29.22 -16.97 38.45
C ASN A 11 -30.50 -16.54 39.23
N GLN A 12 -30.45 -15.45 40.00
CA GLN A 12 -31.58 -14.94 40.81
C GLN A 12 -32.40 -13.84 40.10
N MET A 13 -32.10 -13.55 38.83
CA MET A 13 -32.74 -12.48 38.03
C MET A 13 -32.63 -11.08 38.67
N LEU A 14 -31.60 -10.82 39.48
CA LEU A 14 -31.41 -9.55 40.19
C LEU A 14 -31.17 -8.41 39.19
N GLU A 15 -32.01 -7.37 39.22
CA GLU A 15 -31.84 -6.16 38.39
C GLU A 15 -31.01 -5.08 39.07
N ASN A 16 -31.07 -5.01 40.41
CA ASN A 16 -30.45 -3.98 41.23
C ASN A 16 -29.94 -4.55 42.56
N ILE A 17 -28.88 -3.96 43.11
CA ILE A 17 -28.41 -4.22 44.47
C ILE A 17 -28.39 -2.88 45.22
N SER A 18 -29.02 -2.84 46.40
CA SER A 18 -29.04 -1.62 47.22
C SER A 18 -27.66 -1.32 47.83
N GLN A 19 -27.40 -0.03 48.07
CA GLN A 19 -26.21 0.39 48.81
C GLN A 19 -26.18 -0.28 50.20
N ASN A 20 -25.01 -0.76 50.62
CA ASN A 20 -24.83 -1.48 51.88
C ASN A 20 -25.60 -2.81 52.01
N ALA A 21 -26.09 -3.43 50.93
CA ALA A 21 -26.82 -4.71 50.98
C ALA A 21 -26.05 -5.83 51.71
N PHE A 22 -24.71 -5.83 51.61
CA PHE A 22 -23.84 -6.82 52.22
C PHE A 22 -23.20 -6.39 53.56
N LEU A 23 -23.70 -5.30 54.16
CA LEU A 23 -23.13 -4.73 55.37
C LEU A 23 -23.18 -5.73 56.54
N GLY A 24 -22.01 -6.01 57.13
CA GLY A 24 -21.86 -6.97 58.23
C GLY A 24 -21.38 -8.36 57.81
N LEU A 25 -21.32 -8.67 56.50
CA LEU A 25 -20.73 -9.91 55.96
C LEU A 25 -19.18 -9.86 55.95
N ARG A 26 -18.57 -9.44 57.07
CA ARG A 26 -17.13 -9.11 57.17
C ARG A 26 -16.17 -10.28 56.90
N SER A 27 -16.63 -11.53 57.04
CA SER A 27 -15.83 -12.75 56.82
C SER A 27 -16.11 -13.41 55.46
N LEU A 28 -16.92 -12.78 54.60
CA LEU A 28 -17.21 -13.29 53.27
C LEU A 28 -15.94 -13.26 52.42
N LEU A 29 -15.64 -14.38 51.75
CA LEU A 29 -14.47 -14.59 50.91
C LEU A 29 -14.85 -14.71 49.43
N THR A 30 -16.02 -15.27 49.14
CA THR A 30 -16.55 -15.51 47.80
C THR A 30 -17.97 -14.96 47.70
N LEU A 31 -18.22 -14.14 46.67
CA LEU A 31 -19.53 -13.62 46.31
C LEU A 31 -19.76 -13.85 44.81
N ASP A 32 -20.76 -14.66 44.50
CA ASP A 32 -21.20 -14.90 43.12
C ASP A 32 -22.51 -14.12 42.87
N LEU A 33 -22.48 -13.25 41.86
CA LEU A 33 -23.61 -12.47 41.35
C LEU A 33 -23.79 -12.69 39.84
N SER A 34 -23.19 -13.74 39.30
CA SER A 34 -23.22 -14.05 37.86
C SER A 34 -24.62 -14.42 37.37
N HIS A 35 -24.84 -14.34 36.05
CA HIS A 35 -26.11 -14.73 35.42
C HIS A 35 -27.34 -14.03 36.03
N ASN A 36 -27.23 -12.72 36.25
CA ASN A 36 -28.30 -11.86 36.74
C ASN A 36 -28.62 -10.76 35.70
N ASN A 37 -29.55 -9.87 36.03
CA ASN A 37 -30.01 -8.79 35.17
C ASN A 37 -29.40 -7.42 35.56
N LEU A 38 -28.25 -7.40 36.24
CA LEU A 38 -27.68 -6.18 36.79
C LEU A 38 -27.22 -5.24 35.67
N TYR A 39 -27.77 -4.02 35.63
CA TYR A 39 -27.42 -3.01 34.62
C TYR A 39 -26.56 -1.86 35.19
N LYS A 40 -26.64 -1.63 36.51
CA LYS A 40 -25.95 -0.55 37.21
C LYS A 40 -25.38 -1.03 38.54
N LEU A 41 -24.18 -0.54 38.90
CA LEU A 41 -23.62 -0.68 40.24
C LEU A 41 -23.15 0.68 40.79
N GLU A 42 -23.66 1.03 41.97
CA GLU A 42 -23.42 2.33 42.63
C GLU A 42 -22.30 2.26 43.70
N ASP A 43 -21.76 3.43 44.07
CA ASP A 43 -20.79 3.54 45.16
C ASP A 43 -21.35 2.95 46.45
N GLY A 44 -20.65 1.98 47.05
CA GLY A 44 -21.00 1.38 48.34
C GLY A 44 -21.97 0.20 48.28
N VAL A 45 -22.29 -0.36 47.11
CA VAL A 45 -22.97 -1.66 46.99
C VAL A 45 -22.22 -2.75 47.77
N PHE A 46 -20.90 -2.82 47.64
CA PHE A 46 -20.04 -3.83 48.28
C PHE A 46 -19.49 -3.40 49.67
N ASN A 47 -20.09 -2.42 50.32
CA ASN A 47 -19.62 -1.93 51.63
C ASN A 47 -19.62 -3.04 52.70
N GLY A 48 -18.52 -3.12 53.46
CA GLY A 48 -18.33 -4.09 54.54
C GLY A 48 -17.67 -5.42 54.13
N LEU A 49 -17.47 -5.66 52.82
CA LEU A 49 -16.88 -6.89 52.26
C LEU A 49 -15.33 -6.89 52.26
N HIS A 50 -14.71 -6.44 53.35
CA HIS A 50 -13.25 -6.22 53.41
C HIS A 50 -12.38 -7.49 53.26
N SER A 51 -12.95 -8.66 53.57
CA SER A 51 -12.28 -9.97 53.43
C SER A 51 -12.53 -10.65 52.08
N LEU A 52 -13.34 -10.05 51.21
CA LEU A 52 -13.75 -10.68 49.94
C LEU A 52 -12.53 -10.86 49.04
N ARG A 53 -12.38 -12.07 48.50
CA ARG A 53 -11.28 -12.49 47.63
C ARG A 53 -11.71 -12.74 46.20
N SER A 54 -12.91 -13.27 46.00
CA SER A 54 -13.49 -13.53 44.68
C SER A 54 -14.85 -12.85 44.56
N LEU A 55 -15.03 -12.11 43.47
CA LEU A 55 -16.29 -11.50 43.07
C LEU A 55 -16.57 -11.89 41.62
N ASP A 56 -17.70 -12.54 41.37
CA ASP A 56 -18.18 -12.81 40.02
C ASP A 56 -19.38 -11.91 39.69
N LEU A 57 -19.25 -11.14 38.61
CA LEU A 57 -20.27 -10.26 38.03
C LEU A 57 -20.54 -10.60 36.55
N SER A 58 -20.01 -11.71 36.04
CA SER A 58 -20.16 -12.13 34.65
C SER A 58 -21.61 -12.48 34.28
N ASN A 59 -21.91 -12.45 32.99
CA ASN A 59 -23.23 -12.71 32.43
C ASN A 59 -24.31 -11.80 33.04
N ASN A 60 -24.03 -10.50 33.10
CA ASN A 60 -24.97 -9.44 33.45
C ASN A 60 -25.15 -8.45 32.28
N PHE A 61 -25.86 -7.33 32.50
CA PHE A 61 -26.05 -6.27 31.50
C PHE A 61 -25.37 -4.95 31.92
N LEU A 62 -24.24 -5.06 32.61
CA LEU A 62 -23.57 -3.94 33.28
C LEU A 62 -23.13 -2.86 32.28
N SER A 63 -23.83 -1.74 32.29
CA SER A 63 -23.54 -0.57 31.45
C SER A 63 -22.95 0.58 32.25
N ILE A 64 -23.44 0.79 33.48
CA ILE A 64 -23.12 1.94 34.32
C ILE A 64 -22.51 1.47 35.63
N ILE A 65 -21.19 1.59 35.78
CA ILE A 65 -20.49 1.29 37.02
C ILE A 65 -19.85 2.56 37.58
N SER A 66 -20.06 2.81 38.87
CA SER A 66 -19.48 3.96 39.55
C SER A 66 -17.96 3.77 39.77
N PRO A 67 -17.11 4.80 39.57
CA PRO A 67 -15.65 4.67 39.65
C PRO A 67 -15.10 4.18 41.00
N ARG A 68 -15.89 4.21 42.07
CA ARG A 68 -15.50 3.76 43.41
C ARG A 68 -16.32 2.55 43.89
N VAL A 69 -16.99 1.82 42.99
CA VAL A 69 -17.82 0.65 43.33
C VAL A 69 -17.03 -0.42 44.11
N PHE A 70 -15.78 -0.67 43.72
CA PHE A 70 -14.90 -1.68 44.31
C PHE A 70 -14.07 -1.15 45.49
N ASN A 71 -14.27 0.13 45.87
CA ASN A 71 -13.51 0.75 46.95
C ASN A 71 -13.86 0.08 48.29
N GLY A 72 -12.85 -0.24 49.09
CA GLY A 72 -13.00 -1.01 50.33
C GLY A 72 -12.95 -2.54 50.19
N LEU A 73 -12.90 -3.09 48.97
CA LEU A 73 -12.62 -4.51 48.70
C LEU A 73 -11.11 -4.81 48.82
N THR A 74 -10.54 -4.54 49.99
CA THR A 74 -9.08 -4.53 50.24
C THR A 74 -8.40 -5.89 50.10
N SER A 75 -9.15 -6.99 50.12
CA SER A 75 -8.63 -8.37 50.01
C SER A 75 -8.93 -9.03 48.67
N LEU A 76 -9.46 -8.29 47.69
CA LEU A 76 -9.88 -8.85 46.40
C LEU A 76 -8.67 -9.42 45.65
N GLN A 77 -8.85 -10.60 45.06
CA GLN A 77 -7.81 -11.36 44.34
C GLN A 77 -8.30 -11.75 42.95
N VAL A 78 -9.59 -12.06 42.80
CA VAL A 78 -10.24 -12.45 41.55
C VAL A 78 -11.48 -11.60 41.31
N LEU A 79 -11.59 -11.03 40.11
CA LEU A 79 -12.78 -10.32 39.63
C LEU A 79 -13.16 -10.86 38.25
N ALA A 80 -14.38 -11.40 38.10
CA ALA A 80 -14.93 -11.75 36.79
C ALA A 80 -16.03 -10.76 36.40
N THR A 81 -15.97 -10.27 35.15
CA THR A 81 -16.91 -9.30 34.56
C THR A 81 -17.09 -9.59 33.07
N ASP A 82 -18.04 -8.93 32.42
CA ASP A 82 -18.28 -9.08 30.97
C ASP A 82 -17.38 -8.22 30.08
N GLU A 83 -16.80 -7.15 30.62
CA GLU A 83 -16.03 -6.17 29.84
C GLU A 83 -14.75 -5.71 30.55
N PHE A 84 -13.61 -5.75 29.84
CA PHE A 84 -12.30 -5.37 30.39
C PHE A 84 -12.26 -3.94 30.97
N LYS A 85 -13.14 -3.03 30.51
CA LYS A 85 -13.24 -1.67 31.07
C LYS A 85 -13.48 -1.64 32.58
N PHE A 86 -14.10 -2.68 33.14
CA PHE A 86 -14.34 -2.79 34.58
C PHE A 86 -13.10 -3.27 35.35
N CYS A 87 -12.20 -4.03 34.71
CA CYS A 87 -10.89 -4.37 35.26
C CYS A 87 -10.00 -3.13 35.48
N CYS A 88 -10.23 -2.05 34.72
CA CYS A 88 -9.54 -0.78 34.92
C CYS A 88 -9.98 -0.01 36.18
N LEU A 89 -11.03 -0.45 36.88
CA LEU A 89 -11.49 0.14 38.15
C LEU A 89 -10.89 -0.56 39.39
N VAL A 90 -10.11 -1.62 39.20
CA VAL A 90 -9.44 -2.37 40.28
C VAL A 90 -7.92 -2.27 40.17
N ASN A 91 -7.22 -2.64 41.26
CA ASN A 91 -5.77 -2.63 41.30
C ASN A 91 -5.20 -3.66 40.29
N PRO A 92 -4.21 -3.31 39.44
CA PRO A 92 -3.59 -4.23 38.48
C PRO A 92 -2.98 -5.53 39.06
N SER A 93 -2.81 -5.64 40.38
CA SER A 93 -2.42 -6.88 41.04
C SER A 93 -3.54 -7.90 41.24
N ILE A 94 -4.79 -7.55 40.89
CA ILE A 94 -5.97 -8.42 40.96
C ILE A 94 -6.09 -9.20 39.65
N GLN A 95 -6.34 -10.50 39.74
CA GLN A 95 -6.64 -11.34 38.58
C GLN A 95 -8.05 -11.01 38.06
N CYS A 96 -8.12 -10.18 37.03
CA CYS A 96 -9.39 -9.78 36.42
C CYS A 96 -9.66 -10.52 35.10
N SER A 97 -10.93 -10.80 34.83
CA SER A 97 -11.42 -11.40 33.58
C SER A 97 -12.54 -10.52 32.98
N PRO A 98 -12.57 -10.30 31.65
CA PRO A 98 -11.63 -10.80 30.64
C PRO A 98 -10.24 -10.15 30.72
N GLU A 99 -9.26 -10.74 30.03
CA GLU A 99 -7.93 -10.14 29.82
C GLU A 99 -7.99 -8.95 28.83
N PRO A 100 -7.05 -7.99 28.86
CA PRO A 100 -7.00 -6.88 27.91
C PRO A 100 -6.75 -7.33 26.46
N ASP A 101 -7.33 -6.59 25.49
CA ASP A 101 -6.89 -6.58 24.09
C ASP A 101 -5.36 -6.40 24.00
N GLU A 102 -4.73 -6.99 22.99
CA GLU A 102 -3.26 -7.05 22.86
C GLU A 102 -2.55 -5.72 22.60
N PHE A 103 -3.31 -4.64 22.38
CA PHE A 103 -2.84 -3.32 21.96
C PHE A 103 -3.00 -2.26 23.05
N SER A 104 -4.17 -2.24 23.70
CA SER A 104 -4.64 -1.13 24.51
C SER A 104 -4.37 -1.30 26.00
N SER A 105 -4.16 -0.17 26.68
CA SER A 105 -4.24 -0.09 28.13
C SER A 105 -5.60 0.51 28.55
N CYS A 106 -5.79 0.67 29.86
CA CYS A 106 -6.90 1.45 30.41
C CYS A 106 -6.92 2.93 29.97
N GLU A 107 -5.80 3.44 29.49
CA GLU A 107 -5.64 4.86 29.13
C GLU A 107 -5.56 5.07 27.61
N ASP A 108 -4.89 4.17 26.87
CA ASP A 108 -4.50 4.40 25.49
C ASP A 108 -4.85 3.23 24.56
N LEU A 109 -5.21 3.55 23.31
CA LEU A 109 -5.48 2.55 22.26
C LEU A 109 -4.22 1.74 21.90
N MET A 110 -3.07 2.40 21.77
CA MET A 110 -1.77 1.76 21.51
C MET A 110 -0.81 1.96 22.67
N SER A 111 -0.84 1.10 23.68
CA SER A 111 -0.01 1.22 24.89
C SER A 111 1.49 1.48 24.59
N ASN A 112 2.09 0.80 23.61
CA ASN A 112 3.51 0.92 23.27
C ASN A 112 3.86 2.19 22.46
N ILE A 113 4.66 3.08 23.06
CA ILE A 113 5.09 4.35 22.44
C ILE A 113 5.90 4.19 21.15
N VAL A 114 6.67 3.11 21.00
CA VAL A 114 7.44 2.84 19.77
C VAL A 114 6.48 2.50 18.63
N LEU A 115 5.45 1.69 18.89
CA LEU A 115 4.42 1.38 17.91
C LEU A 115 3.62 2.62 17.49
N ARG A 116 3.30 3.55 18.41
CA ARG A 116 2.67 4.84 18.06
C ARG A 116 3.50 5.63 17.04
N PHE A 117 4.82 5.73 17.28
CA PHE A 117 5.72 6.39 16.34
C PHE A 117 5.79 5.66 14.98
N CYS A 118 5.85 4.32 15.00
CA CYS A 118 5.83 3.50 13.80
C CYS A 118 4.56 3.69 12.95
N ILE A 119 3.37 3.77 13.56
CA ILE A 119 2.09 4.00 12.83
C ILE A 119 2.17 5.30 12.03
N TRP A 120 2.59 6.40 12.66
CA TRP A 120 2.73 7.69 11.99
C TRP A 120 3.74 7.64 10.84
N VAL A 121 4.93 7.07 11.08
CA VAL A 121 5.99 6.98 10.07
C VAL A 121 5.57 6.10 8.89
N LEU A 122 5.07 4.89 9.15
CA LEU A 122 4.64 3.95 8.10
C LEU A 122 3.46 4.50 7.30
N GLY A 123 2.45 5.08 7.97
CA GLY A 123 1.27 5.64 7.31
C GLY A 123 1.60 6.83 6.41
N VAL A 124 2.46 7.74 6.87
CA VAL A 124 2.93 8.89 6.06
C VAL A 124 3.78 8.42 4.86
N ILE A 125 4.69 7.45 5.05
CA ILE A 125 5.50 6.90 3.95
C ILE A 125 4.62 6.18 2.93
N ALA A 126 3.69 5.33 3.37
CA ALA A 126 2.77 4.62 2.49
C ALA A 126 1.87 5.61 1.70
N LEU A 127 1.32 6.62 2.38
CA LEU A 127 0.41 7.58 1.75
C LEU A 127 1.13 8.50 0.75
N ILE A 128 2.19 9.19 1.18
CA ILE A 128 2.93 10.13 0.31
C ILE A 128 3.70 9.37 -0.77
N GLY A 129 4.37 8.27 -0.41
CA GLY A 129 5.17 7.47 -1.32
C GLY A 129 4.34 6.91 -2.49
N ASN A 130 3.19 6.31 -2.21
CA ASN A 130 2.34 5.76 -3.26
C ASN A 130 1.67 6.84 -4.12
N VAL A 131 1.26 7.97 -3.55
CA VAL A 131 0.79 9.13 -4.33
C VAL A 131 1.87 9.63 -5.30
N LEU A 132 3.13 9.74 -4.86
CA LEU A 132 4.25 10.12 -5.72
C LEU A 132 4.49 9.09 -6.83
N VAL A 133 4.42 7.79 -6.53
CA VAL A 133 4.52 6.72 -7.54
C VAL A 133 3.42 6.85 -8.60
N LEU A 134 2.17 7.05 -8.20
CA LEU A 134 1.03 7.22 -9.11
C LEU A 134 1.24 8.44 -10.03
N ILE A 135 1.57 9.61 -9.46
CA ILE A 135 1.84 10.83 -10.23
C ILE A 135 3.00 10.62 -11.22
N TRP A 136 4.08 9.97 -10.78
CA TRP A 136 5.26 9.69 -11.61
C TRP A 136 4.93 8.74 -12.77
N ARG A 137 4.16 7.67 -12.51
CA ARG A 137 3.75 6.67 -13.52
C ARG A 137 2.74 7.23 -14.54
N VAL A 138 1.91 8.21 -14.16
CA VAL A 138 1.03 8.94 -15.09
C VAL A 138 1.81 9.94 -15.95
N LYS A 139 2.76 10.69 -15.36
CA LYS A 139 3.51 11.73 -16.07
C LYS A 139 4.59 11.19 -17.01
N LEU A 140 5.30 10.11 -16.66
CA LEU A 140 6.31 9.52 -17.54
C LEU A 140 5.71 8.44 -18.45
N ARG A 141 5.85 8.63 -19.76
CA ARG A 141 5.49 7.62 -20.77
C ARG A 141 6.37 6.37 -20.61
N ALA A 142 5.88 5.38 -19.89
CA ALA A 142 6.56 4.11 -19.70
C ALA A 142 6.69 3.32 -21.02
N THR A 143 7.85 2.67 -21.20
CA THR A 143 8.12 1.81 -22.37
C THR A 143 7.25 0.55 -22.39
N ASN A 144 6.89 0.01 -21.23
CA ASN A 144 5.94 -1.09 -21.08
C ASN A 144 4.69 -0.60 -20.32
N ARG A 145 3.59 -0.39 -21.05
CA ARG A 145 2.32 0.12 -20.49
C ARG A 145 1.67 -0.86 -19.51
N VAL A 146 1.75 -2.17 -19.75
CA VAL A 146 1.18 -3.22 -18.88
C VAL A 146 1.88 -3.22 -17.53
N HIS A 147 3.21 -3.22 -17.53
CA HIS A 147 4.00 -3.17 -16.30
C HIS A 147 3.78 -1.88 -15.51
N SER A 148 3.67 -0.73 -16.19
CA SER A 148 3.36 0.56 -15.55
C SER A 148 1.95 0.57 -14.94
N PHE A 149 0.97 -0.05 -15.61
CA PHE A 149 -0.40 -0.19 -15.11
C PHE A 149 -0.45 -1.07 -13.87
N LEU A 150 0.22 -2.23 -13.87
CA LEU A 150 0.26 -3.12 -12.70
C LEU A 150 0.92 -2.47 -11.48
N ILE A 151 2.07 -1.78 -11.65
CA ILE A 151 2.69 -1.00 -10.55
C ILE A 151 1.76 0.11 -10.05
N SER A 152 0.95 0.71 -10.92
CA SER A 152 -0.02 1.74 -10.51
C SER A 152 -1.19 1.15 -9.72
N ASN A 153 -1.63 -0.08 -10.02
CA ASN A 153 -2.63 -0.78 -9.21
C ASN A 153 -2.08 -1.16 -7.84
N LEU A 154 -0.84 -1.63 -7.78
CA LEU A 154 -0.17 -1.99 -6.52
C LEU A 154 -0.01 -0.75 -5.61
N ALA A 155 0.45 0.37 -6.18
CA ALA A 155 0.51 1.63 -5.44
C ALA A 155 -0.88 2.15 -5.02
N LEU A 156 -1.95 1.88 -5.77
CA LEU A 156 -3.32 2.21 -5.36
C LEU A 156 -3.79 1.34 -4.19
N GLY A 157 -3.46 0.04 -4.19
CA GLY A 157 -3.71 -0.86 -3.06
C GLY A 157 -2.97 -0.41 -1.80
N ASP A 158 -1.66 -0.18 -1.90
CA ASP A 158 -0.79 0.25 -0.79
C ASP A 158 -1.17 1.64 -0.22
N LEU A 159 -1.72 2.53 -1.05
CA LEU A 159 -2.27 3.82 -0.59
C LEU A 159 -3.43 3.62 0.40
N LEU A 160 -4.27 2.59 0.22
CA LEU A 160 -5.39 2.30 1.14
C LEU A 160 -4.88 1.85 2.52
N MET A 161 -3.76 1.11 2.60
CA MET A 161 -3.08 0.81 3.87
C MET A 161 -2.58 2.09 4.55
N GLY A 162 -2.05 3.04 3.78
CA GLY A 162 -1.65 4.35 4.28
C GLY A 162 -2.83 5.11 4.89
N VAL A 163 -3.99 5.12 4.23
CA VAL A 163 -5.22 5.74 4.77
C VAL A 163 -5.68 5.04 6.05
N TYR A 164 -5.72 3.69 6.06
CA TYR A 164 -6.03 2.90 7.26
C TYR A 164 -5.12 3.28 8.45
N LEU A 165 -3.80 3.30 8.26
CA LEU A 165 -2.86 3.67 9.32
C LEU A 165 -3.09 5.09 9.84
N MET A 166 -3.41 6.04 8.97
CA MET A 166 -3.72 7.41 9.40
C MET A 166 -5.02 7.51 10.18
N ILE A 167 -6.04 6.67 9.90
CA ILE A 167 -7.23 6.58 10.74
C ILE A 167 -6.84 6.11 12.14
N ILE A 168 -6.10 5.02 12.27
CA ILE A 168 -5.66 4.48 13.58
C ILE A 168 -4.77 5.50 14.33
N ALA A 169 -3.85 6.17 13.64
CA ALA A 169 -2.97 7.19 14.22
C ALA A 169 -3.74 8.38 14.82
N CYS A 170 -4.75 8.87 14.10
CA CYS A 170 -5.59 9.97 14.55
C CYS A 170 -6.48 9.57 15.73
N VAL A 171 -6.98 8.33 15.74
CA VAL A 171 -7.85 7.82 16.81
C VAL A 171 -7.08 7.54 18.10
N ASP A 172 -5.87 6.97 18.00
CA ASP A 172 -4.95 6.81 19.15
C ASP A 172 -4.58 8.17 19.76
N PHE A 173 -4.33 9.18 18.93
CA PHE A 173 -4.09 10.55 19.40
C PHE A 173 -5.33 11.18 20.05
N TYR A 174 -6.52 10.97 19.49
CA TYR A 174 -7.77 11.57 19.96
C TYR A 174 -8.25 11.03 21.31
N TYR A 175 -8.15 9.71 21.53
CA TYR A 175 -8.61 9.05 22.75
C TYR A 175 -7.52 8.87 23.83
N ARG A 176 -6.37 9.51 23.66
CA ARG A 176 -5.21 9.35 24.54
C ARG A 176 -5.54 9.69 26.01
N GLY A 177 -5.17 8.81 26.93
CA GLY A 177 -5.46 8.96 28.37
C GLY A 177 -6.89 8.61 28.80
N VAL A 178 -7.82 8.37 27.87
CA VAL A 178 -9.25 8.13 28.15
C VAL A 178 -9.87 7.02 27.31
N TYR A 179 -9.05 6.21 26.61
CA TYR A 179 -9.51 5.28 25.57
C TYR A 179 -10.57 4.29 26.06
N ILE A 180 -10.40 3.73 27.26
CA ILE A 180 -11.29 2.68 27.79
C ILE A 180 -12.75 3.14 27.98
N ILE A 181 -12.99 4.45 28.12
CA ILE A 181 -14.34 5.03 28.24
C ILE A 181 -15.08 4.99 26.89
N TYR A 182 -14.31 4.98 25.79
CA TYR A 182 -14.82 5.06 24.41
C TYR A 182 -14.55 3.80 23.59
N ASP A 183 -13.98 2.74 24.18
CA ASP A 183 -13.51 1.55 23.47
C ASP A 183 -14.62 0.88 22.62
N ASN A 184 -15.80 0.70 23.22
CA ASN A 184 -16.98 0.14 22.60
C ASN A 184 -17.54 1.05 21.49
N ASN A 185 -17.57 2.36 21.77
CA ASN A 185 -18.05 3.36 20.82
C ASN A 185 -17.14 3.41 19.58
N TRP A 186 -15.83 3.29 19.78
CA TRP A 186 -14.83 3.19 18.73
C TRP A 186 -14.97 1.88 17.95
N LYS A 187 -14.85 0.72 18.62
CA LYS A 187 -14.90 -0.62 18.03
C LYS A 187 -16.17 -0.85 17.18
N LYS A 188 -17.34 -0.42 17.67
CA LYS A 188 -18.63 -0.58 16.96
C LYS A 188 -18.87 0.50 15.89
N SER A 189 -18.05 1.55 15.81
CA SER A 189 -18.24 2.68 14.88
C SER A 189 -18.12 2.30 13.41
N ASN A 190 -18.79 3.07 12.55
CA ASN A 190 -18.63 2.96 11.09
C ASN A 190 -17.20 3.30 10.64
N LEU A 191 -16.45 4.11 11.41
CA LEU A 191 -15.07 4.45 11.09
C LEU A 191 -14.11 3.27 11.36
N CYS A 192 -14.33 2.50 12.43
CA CYS A 192 -13.60 1.25 12.67
C CYS A 192 -13.93 0.19 11.62
N LYS A 193 -15.22 0.03 11.26
CA LYS A 193 -15.65 -0.85 10.16
C LYS A 193 -15.01 -0.48 8.81
N LEU A 194 -14.92 0.82 8.51
CA LEU A 194 -14.23 1.33 7.32
C LEU A 194 -12.71 1.09 7.37
N ALA A 195 -12.07 1.31 8.53
CA ALA A 195 -10.65 1.04 8.72
C ALA A 195 -10.32 -0.43 8.45
N GLY A 196 -11.11 -1.34 9.03
CA GLY A 196 -11.00 -2.78 8.79
C GLY A 196 -11.17 -3.15 7.32
N PHE A 197 -12.24 -2.69 6.67
CA PHE A 197 -12.48 -2.86 5.23
C PHE A 197 -11.28 -2.38 4.38
N LEU A 198 -10.74 -1.19 4.66
CA LEU A 198 -9.60 -0.63 3.95
C LEU A 198 -8.33 -1.48 4.14
N SER A 199 -8.08 -1.98 5.35
CA SER A 199 -6.91 -2.84 5.62
C SER A 199 -6.97 -4.18 4.86
N THR A 200 -8.12 -4.85 4.83
CA THR A 200 -8.32 -6.10 4.07
C THR A 200 -8.31 -5.86 2.56
N LEU A 201 -9.02 -4.83 2.08
CA LEU A 201 -9.01 -4.49 0.65
C LEU A 201 -7.59 -4.18 0.16
N SER A 202 -6.81 -3.46 0.98
CA SER A 202 -5.42 -3.16 0.68
C SER A 202 -4.55 -4.44 0.64
N SER A 203 -4.55 -5.26 1.70
CA SER A 203 -3.68 -6.44 1.77
C SER A 203 -3.92 -7.41 0.62
N GLU A 204 -5.18 -7.75 0.35
CA GLU A 204 -5.54 -8.73 -0.68
C GLU A 204 -5.30 -8.18 -2.09
N SER A 205 -5.58 -6.88 -2.34
CA SER A 205 -5.34 -6.28 -3.65
C SER A 205 -3.84 -6.21 -3.98
N SER A 206 -2.98 -5.92 -3.01
CA SER A 206 -1.52 -5.90 -3.21
C SER A 206 -0.97 -7.30 -3.51
N VAL A 207 -1.39 -8.32 -2.78
CA VAL A 207 -0.92 -9.72 -2.96
C VAL A 207 -1.38 -10.32 -4.29
N PHE A 208 -2.65 -10.13 -4.67
CA PHE A 208 -3.10 -10.56 -6.01
C PHE A 208 -2.44 -9.76 -7.13
N THR A 209 -2.16 -8.46 -6.94
CA THR A 209 -1.42 -7.67 -7.94
C THR A 209 0.03 -8.16 -8.11
N LEU A 210 0.73 -8.49 -7.02
CA LEU A 210 2.07 -9.11 -7.06
C LEU A 210 2.06 -10.48 -7.75
N THR A 211 0.99 -11.26 -7.54
CA THR A 211 0.76 -12.54 -8.22
C THR A 211 0.62 -12.33 -9.74
N VAL A 212 -0.18 -11.36 -10.19
CA VAL A 212 -0.31 -11.01 -11.62
C VAL A 212 0.99 -10.45 -12.22
N ILE A 213 1.73 -9.61 -11.49
CA ILE A 213 3.05 -9.13 -11.91
C ILE A 213 4.01 -10.30 -12.14
N THR A 214 3.98 -11.30 -11.24
CA THR A 214 4.82 -12.49 -11.33
C THR A 214 4.44 -13.37 -12.51
N LEU A 215 3.15 -13.57 -12.77
CA LEU A 215 2.66 -14.32 -13.93
C LEU A 215 2.99 -13.62 -15.27
N ASP A 216 2.86 -12.30 -15.36
CA ASP A 216 3.28 -11.51 -16.53
C ASP A 216 4.77 -11.72 -16.87
N ARG A 217 5.62 -11.72 -15.83
CA ARG A 217 7.05 -11.97 -15.97
C ARG A 217 7.35 -13.41 -16.36
N PHE A 218 6.72 -14.38 -15.68
CA PHE A 218 6.89 -15.80 -15.96
C PHE A 218 6.58 -16.13 -17.42
N ILE A 219 5.41 -15.70 -17.93
CA ILE A 219 5.03 -15.92 -19.33
C ILE A 219 6.02 -15.25 -20.28
N THR A 220 6.41 -14.00 -20.00
CA THR A 220 7.31 -13.22 -20.87
C THR A 220 8.74 -13.78 -20.92
N ILE A 221 9.23 -14.39 -19.83
CA ILE A 221 10.60 -14.92 -19.72
C ILE A 221 10.69 -16.36 -20.22
N ILE A 222 9.75 -17.23 -19.84
CA ILE A 222 9.79 -18.67 -20.16
C ILE A 222 9.28 -18.95 -21.59
N PHE A 223 8.27 -18.21 -22.07
CA PHE A 223 7.57 -18.51 -23.33
C PHE A 223 7.62 -17.38 -24.37
N PRO A 224 8.78 -16.73 -24.63
CA PRO A 224 8.88 -15.50 -25.42
C PRO A 224 8.36 -15.60 -26.87
N PHE A 225 8.32 -16.81 -27.45
CA PHE A 225 7.83 -17.08 -28.80
C PHE A 225 6.61 -18.01 -28.85
N ARG A 226 6.19 -18.59 -27.72
CA ARG A 226 5.09 -19.58 -27.67
C ARG A 226 3.78 -18.98 -27.16
N ILE A 227 3.85 -17.94 -26.33
CA ILE A 227 2.68 -17.26 -25.78
C ILE A 227 2.81 -15.76 -26.05
N ASN A 228 1.75 -15.16 -26.60
CA ASN A 228 1.69 -13.72 -26.80
C ASN A 228 1.68 -13.00 -25.43
N ARG A 229 2.48 -11.93 -25.30
CA ARG A 229 2.46 -11.07 -24.10
C ARG A 229 1.04 -10.56 -23.84
N MET A 230 0.67 -10.46 -22.56
CA MET A 230 -0.64 -9.95 -22.17
C MET A 230 -0.87 -8.54 -22.75
N LYS A 231 -2.02 -8.34 -23.39
CA LYS A 231 -2.43 -7.02 -23.89
C LYS A 231 -3.00 -6.20 -22.73
N LEU A 232 -2.82 -4.88 -22.76
CA LEU A 232 -3.34 -3.98 -21.72
C LEU A 232 -4.85 -4.18 -21.46
N SER A 233 -5.65 -4.44 -22.50
CA SER A 233 -7.09 -4.74 -22.35
C SER A 233 -7.37 -6.02 -21.53
N GLN A 234 -6.52 -7.04 -21.64
CA GLN A 234 -6.65 -8.27 -20.85
C GLN A 234 -6.22 -8.01 -19.40
N THR A 235 -5.12 -7.28 -19.20
CA THR A 235 -4.65 -6.90 -17.87
C THR A 235 -5.66 -6.02 -17.14
N VAL A 236 -6.30 -5.07 -17.82
CA VAL A 236 -7.39 -4.25 -17.24
C VAL A 236 -8.56 -5.13 -16.80
N ALA A 237 -9.01 -6.07 -17.63
CA ALA A 237 -10.10 -6.99 -17.27
C ALA A 237 -9.75 -7.86 -16.06
N ILE A 238 -8.53 -8.40 -16.01
CA ILE A 238 -8.01 -9.18 -14.87
C ILE A 238 -7.98 -8.32 -13.59
N MET A 239 -7.46 -7.09 -13.66
CA MET A 239 -7.41 -6.22 -12.50
C MET A 239 -8.80 -5.79 -12.02
N LEU A 240 -9.75 -5.51 -12.92
CA LEU A 240 -11.14 -5.19 -12.53
C LEU A 240 -11.81 -6.38 -11.81
N PHE A 241 -11.58 -7.61 -12.28
CA PHE A 241 -12.05 -8.80 -11.58
C PHE A 241 -11.40 -8.98 -10.20
N ILE A 242 -10.09 -8.75 -10.08
CA ILE A 242 -9.37 -8.80 -8.80
C ILE A 242 -9.90 -7.73 -7.82
N TRP A 243 -10.06 -6.48 -8.27
CA TRP A 243 -10.64 -5.42 -7.44
C TRP A 243 -12.05 -5.77 -6.96
N PHE A 244 -12.91 -6.29 -7.85
CA PHE A 244 -14.23 -6.77 -7.46
C PHE A 244 -14.17 -7.89 -6.41
N LEU A 245 -13.27 -8.87 -6.60
CA LEU A 245 -13.07 -9.97 -5.65
C LEU A 245 -12.58 -9.46 -4.28
N CYS A 246 -11.59 -8.57 -4.23
CA CYS A 246 -11.09 -7.99 -2.98
C CYS A 246 -12.17 -7.15 -2.27
N ILE A 247 -12.98 -6.39 -3.01
CA ILE A 247 -14.10 -5.63 -2.46
C ILE A 247 -15.17 -6.58 -1.87
N CYS A 248 -15.44 -7.72 -2.52
CA CYS A 248 -16.33 -8.74 -1.96
C CYS A 248 -15.72 -9.36 -0.68
N ILE A 249 -14.43 -9.72 -0.69
CA ILE A 249 -13.75 -10.32 0.46
C ILE A 249 -13.74 -9.38 1.67
N ALA A 250 -13.47 -8.09 1.47
CA ALA A 250 -13.51 -7.09 2.54
C ALA A 250 -14.95 -6.67 2.93
N GLY A 251 -15.91 -6.79 2.00
CA GLY A 251 -17.30 -6.38 2.21
C GLY A 251 -18.19 -7.42 2.89
N ILE A 252 -17.92 -8.73 2.71
CA ILE A 252 -18.70 -9.82 3.32
C ILE A 252 -18.81 -9.68 4.85
N PRO A 253 -17.74 -9.36 5.61
CA PRO A 253 -17.85 -9.17 7.06
C PRO A 253 -18.54 -7.89 7.52
N LEU A 254 -19.00 -7.04 6.61
CA LEU A 254 -19.86 -5.88 6.90
C LEU A 254 -21.35 -6.21 6.79
N LEU A 255 -21.70 -7.42 6.35
CA LEU A 255 -23.09 -7.89 6.32
C LEU A 255 -23.59 -8.11 7.74
N ASN A 256 -24.84 -7.70 8.00
CA ASN A 256 -25.47 -7.80 9.32
C ASN A 256 -25.96 -9.24 9.59
N ILE A 257 -25.02 -10.14 9.85
CA ILE A 257 -25.21 -11.57 10.09
C ILE A 257 -24.46 -11.93 11.37
N ASP A 258 -25.07 -12.68 12.29
CA ASP A 258 -24.52 -13.02 13.62
C ASP A 258 -23.11 -13.67 13.57
N TYR A 259 -22.79 -14.37 12.48
CA TYR A 259 -21.46 -14.95 12.24
C TYR A 259 -20.35 -13.90 12.07
N PHE A 260 -20.69 -12.71 11.56
CA PHE A 260 -19.78 -11.58 11.37
C PHE A 260 -20.03 -10.44 12.37
N ASP A 261 -20.75 -10.69 13.47
CA ASP A 261 -20.98 -9.63 14.45
C ASP A 261 -19.66 -9.05 14.96
N ASN A 262 -19.65 -7.71 14.98
CA ASN A 262 -18.53 -6.82 15.23
C ASN A 262 -17.17 -7.28 14.63
N PHE A 263 -17.17 -7.95 13.46
CA PHE A 263 -16.00 -8.69 12.94
C PHE A 263 -14.70 -7.87 12.92
N TYR A 264 -14.73 -6.67 12.35
CA TYR A 264 -13.58 -5.78 12.33
C TYR A 264 -13.28 -5.15 13.69
N GLY A 265 -14.30 -4.83 14.49
CA GLY A 265 -14.17 -4.20 15.81
C GLY A 265 -13.77 -5.15 16.95
N ARG A 266 -13.22 -6.33 16.64
CA ARG A 266 -12.71 -7.30 17.65
C ARG A 266 -11.42 -6.85 18.31
N SER A 267 -10.61 -6.09 17.59
CA SER A 267 -9.39 -5.47 18.10
C SER A 267 -9.55 -3.95 18.10
N GLY A 268 -8.91 -3.26 19.05
CA GLY A 268 -8.86 -1.79 19.04
C GLY A 268 -8.31 -1.18 17.73
N VAL A 269 -7.44 -1.90 17.01
CA VAL A 269 -6.89 -1.45 15.71
C VAL A 269 -7.78 -1.81 14.50
N CYS A 270 -8.97 -2.37 14.73
CA CYS A 270 -9.97 -2.69 13.70
C CYS A 270 -9.51 -3.71 12.64
N LEU A 271 -8.52 -4.55 12.96
CA LEU A 271 -7.88 -5.48 12.04
C LEU A 271 -8.51 -6.88 12.13
N ALA A 272 -8.78 -7.49 10.96
CA ALA A 272 -9.36 -8.83 10.84
C ALA A 272 -8.35 -10.00 10.88
N LEU A 273 -7.07 -9.72 11.15
CA LEU A 273 -5.99 -10.70 11.19
C LEU A 273 -6.10 -11.59 12.44
N HIS A 274 -6.43 -12.87 12.26
CA HIS A 274 -6.66 -13.77 13.39
C HIS A 274 -5.41 -14.62 13.70
N ILE A 275 -4.70 -14.27 14.78
CA ILE A 275 -3.52 -14.99 15.30
C ILE A 275 -3.74 -15.41 16.78
N THR A 276 -4.89 -15.09 17.37
CA THR A 276 -5.21 -15.37 18.78
C THR A 276 -5.73 -16.80 18.99
N HIS A 277 -5.61 -17.32 20.22
CA HIS A 277 -6.09 -18.67 20.57
C HIS A 277 -7.63 -18.76 20.71
N HIS A 278 -8.28 -17.65 21.10
CA HIS A 278 -9.73 -17.58 21.24
C HIS A 278 -10.40 -17.66 19.87
N ARG A 279 -11.45 -18.47 19.69
CA ARG A 279 -12.10 -18.72 18.39
C ARG A 279 -13.53 -18.13 18.34
N PRO A 280 -13.70 -16.82 18.13
CA PRO A 280 -15.01 -16.21 17.96
C PRO A 280 -15.57 -16.52 16.56
N ASN A 281 -16.90 -16.51 16.39
CA ASN A 281 -17.58 -16.70 15.10
C ASN A 281 -16.87 -15.96 13.95
N GLY A 282 -16.61 -16.59 12.80
CA GLY A 282 -15.89 -15.93 11.69
C GLY A 282 -14.37 -16.02 11.77
N TRP A 283 -13.78 -16.62 12.80
CA TRP A 283 -12.34 -16.89 12.84
C TRP A 283 -11.86 -17.71 11.63
N GLU A 284 -12.69 -18.65 11.14
CA GLU A 284 -12.42 -19.44 9.95
C GLU A 284 -12.23 -18.55 8.71
N TYR A 285 -13.03 -17.49 8.60
CA TYR A 285 -12.97 -16.54 7.49
C TYR A 285 -11.68 -15.71 7.53
N SER A 286 -11.32 -15.19 8.71
CA SER A 286 -10.04 -14.50 8.92
C SER A 286 -8.84 -15.37 8.56
N VAL A 287 -8.83 -16.64 8.98
CA VAL A 287 -7.77 -17.60 8.65
C VAL A 287 -7.75 -17.90 7.16
N PHE A 288 -8.90 -18.10 6.52
CA PHE A 288 -8.97 -18.33 5.08
C PHE A 288 -8.36 -17.17 4.28
N VAL A 289 -8.72 -15.93 4.60
CA VAL A 289 -8.19 -14.74 3.91
C VAL A 289 -6.70 -14.53 4.22
N TYR A 290 -6.36 -14.27 5.48
CA TYR A 290 -5.00 -13.84 5.84
C TYR A 290 -3.95 -14.95 5.86
N LEU A 291 -4.34 -16.23 5.95
CA LEU A 291 -3.41 -17.36 5.92
C LEU A 291 -3.51 -18.15 4.61
N VAL A 292 -4.69 -18.63 4.21
CA VAL A 292 -4.81 -19.60 3.10
C VAL A 292 -4.64 -18.94 1.72
N LEU A 293 -5.37 -17.85 1.43
CA LEU A 293 -5.23 -17.12 0.15
C LEU A 293 -3.83 -16.51 -0.02
N ASN A 294 -3.28 -15.99 1.07
CA ASN A 294 -1.95 -15.41 1.09
C ASN A 294 -0.84 -16.48 0.92
N LEU A 295 -0.90 -17.61 1.63
CA LEU A 295 0.04 -18.72 1.47
C LEU A 295 0.01 -19.33 0.06
N THR A 296 -1.17 -19.52 -0.53
CA THR A 296 -1.31 -20.06 -1.89
C THR A 296 -0.75 -19.11 -2.95
N SER A 297 -0.98 -17.80 -2.80
CA SER A 297 -0.39 -16.76 -3.66
C SER A 297 1.14 -16.74 -3.56
N LEU A 298 1.68 -16.75 -2.34
CA LEU A 298 3.13 -16.76 -2.10
C LEU A 298 3.81 -18.05 -2.58
N ALA A 299 3.14 -19.21 -2.45
CA ALA A 299 3.63 -20.47 -3.00
C ALA A 299 3.71 -20.44 -4.53
N LEU A 300 2.68 -19.92 -5.20
CA LEU A 300 2.69 -19.73 -6.66
C LEU A 300 3.81 -18.79 -7.11
N ILE A 301 3.96 -17.67 -6.40
CA ILE A 301 5.04 -16.69 -6.62
C ILE A 301 6.41 -17.39 -6.48
N ALA A 302 6.66 -18.09 -5.38
CA ALA A 302 7.93 -18.77 -5.12
C ALA A 302 8.27 -19.81 -6.20
N VAL A 303 7.32 -20.67 -6.58
CA VAL A 303 7.49 -21.67 -7.66
C VAL A 303 7.82 -20.99 -8.99
N ALA A 304 7.11 -19.91 -9.34
CA ALA A 304 7.37 -19.16 -10.56
C ALA A 304 8.79 -18.53 -10.58
N TYR A 305 9.28 -17.99 -9.47
CA TYR A 305 10.65 -17.44 -9.40
C TYR A 305 11.73 -18.50 -9.42
N ILE A 306 11.55 -19.63 -8.71
CA ILE A 306 12.48 -20.76 -8.77
C ILE A 306 12.61 -21.25 -10.21
N TRP A 307 11.48 -21.39 -10.93
CA TRP A 307 11.49 -21.83 -12.32
C TRP A 307 12.12 -20.79 -13.26
N MET A 308 11.79 -19.50 -13.11
CA MET A 308 12.45 -18.40 -13.87
C MET A 308 13.96 -18.38 -13.65
N PHE A 309 14.43 -18.63 -12.43
CA PHE A 309 15.85 -18.71 -12.11
C PHE A 309 16.52 -19.92 -12.77
N LEU A 310 15.93 -21.11 -12.65
CA LEU A 310 16.45 -22.34 -13.26
C LEU A 310 16.52 -22.23 -14.80
N PHE A 311 15.48 -21.69 -15.43
CA PHE A 311 15.45 -21.44 -16.87
C PHE A 311 16.48 -20.39 -17.31
N ALA A 312 16.61 -19.27 -16.59
CA ALA A 312 17.61 -18.26 -16.91
C ALA A 312 19.05 -18.82 -16.79
N HIS A 313 19.30 -19.74 -15.85
CA HIS A 313 20.61 -20.37 -15.68
C HIS A 313 20.90 -21.40 -16.78
N SER A 314 19.92 -22.23 -17.17
CA SER A 314 20.09 -23.18 -18.27
C SER A 314 20.26 -22.48 -19.62
N SER A 315 19.47 -21.44 -19.91
CA SER A 315 19.61 -20.62 -21.11
C SER A 315 20.97 -19.90 -21.19
N ARG A 316 21.50 -19.38 -20.07
CA ARG A 316 22.85 -18.77 -20.04
C ARG A 316 23.98 -19.78 -20.26
N ARG A 317 23.80 -21.04 -19.81
CA ARG A 317 24.77 -22.11 -20.09
C ARG A 317 24.78 -22.48 -21.58
N ALA A 318 23.63 -22.45 -22.24
CA ALA A 318 23.50 -22.70 -23.68
C ALA A 318 24.00 -21.52 -24.55
N ALA A 319 23.74 -20.27 -24.14
CA ALA A 319 24.02 -19.06 -24.94
C ALA A 319 25.41 -18.43 -24.68
N ARG A 320 26.44 -19.26 -24.41
CA ARG A 320 27.75 -18.82 -23.91
C ARG A 320 28.63 -17.99 -24.88
N SER A 321 28.11 -17.60 -26.05
CA SER A 321 28.85 -16.99 -27.16
C SER A 321 28.44 -15.57 -27.58
N VAL A 322 27.43 -14.93 -26.95
CA VAL A 322 27.02 -13.55 -27.33
C VAL A 322 26.70 -12.66 -26.12
N ASP A 323 27.32 -11.48 -26.04
CA ASP A 323 27.22 -10.51 -24.94
C ASP A 323 25.92 -9.66 -24.96
N VAL A 324 24.77 -10.34 -25.02
CA VAL A 324 23.43 -9.71 -25.09
C VAL A 324 22.75 -9.63 -23.71
N GLY A 325 23.24 -10.37 -22.70
CA GLY A 325 22.54 -10.60 -21.43
C GLY A 325 22.57 -9.49 -20.36
N LYS A 326 23.17 -8.31 -20.63
CA LYS A 326 23.41 -7.27 -19.61
C LYS A 326 22.17 -6.46 -19.22
N THR A 327 21.17 -6.33 -20.09
CA THR A 327 19.94 -5.56 -19.79
C THR A 327 18.89 -6.40 -19.06
N ASP A 328 18.53 -7.58 -19.58
CA ASP A 328 17.46 -8.41 -19.01
C ASP A 328 17.78 -8.95 -17.61
N SER A 329 19.05 -9.23 -17.33
CA SER A 329 19.52 -9.63 -16.00
C SER A 329 19.31 -8.54 -14.93
N THR A 330 19.39 -7.26 -15.31
CA THR A 330 19.13 -6.14 -14.37
C THR A 330 17.65 -5.96 -14.07
N MET A 331 16.76 -6.28 -15.01
CA MET A 331 15.30 -6.19 -14.81
C MET A 331 14.79 -7.33 -13.92
N ALA A 332 15.22 -8.57 -14.18
CA ALA A 332 14.84 -9.72 -13.34
C ALA A 332 15.28 -9.54 -11.87
N ARG A 333 16.51 -9.03 -11.64
CA ARG A 333 17.02 -8.76 -10.29
C ARG A 333 16.19 -7.73 -9.51
N ARG A 334 15.59 -6.73 -10.19
CA ARG A 334 14.76 -5.70 -9.54
C ARG A 334 13.45 -6.28 -9.00
N ILE A 335 12.86 -7.22 -9.73
CA ILE A 335 11.58 -7.82 -9.35
C ILE A 335 11.79 -8.86 -8.23
N MET A 336 12.92 -9.58 -8.22
CA MET A 336 13.28 -10.40 -7.06
C MET A 336 13.34 -9.59 -5.75
N ILE A 337 13.84 -8.35 -5.75
CA ILE A 337 13.87 -7.51 -4.54
C ILE A 337 12.45 -7.24 -4.02
N ILE A 338 11.51 -6.84 -4.89
CA ILE A 338 10.10 -6.58 -4.54
C ILE A 338 9.45 -7.84 -3.94
N VAL A 339 9.71 -9.00 -4.53
CA VAL A 339 9.13 -10.28 -4.12
C VAL A 339 9.73 -10.78 -2.81
N PHE A 340 11.04 -10.59 -2.60
CA PHE A 340 11.67 -10.92 -1.33
C PHE A 340 11.15 -10.04 -0.19
N THR A 341 10.93 -8.73 -0.41
CA THR A 341 10.39 -7.86 0.64
C THR A 341 8.96 -8.25 1.04
N ASP A 342 8.11 -8.57 0.07
CA ASP A 342 6.75 -9.08 0.34
C ASP A 342 6.78 -10.43 1.08
N PHE A 343 7.57 -11.39 0.59
CA PHE A 343 7.77 -12.69 1.26
C PHE A 343 8.24 -12.54 2.71
N PHE A 344 9.22 -11.66 2.99
CA PHE A 344 9.71 -11.44 4.36
C PHE A 344 8.73 -10.69 5.26
N CYS A 345 7.77 -9.92 4.71
CA CYS A 345 6.68 -9.33 5.50
C CYS A 345 5.60 -10.37 5.85
N TRP A 346 5.29 -11.28 4.92
CA TRP A 346 4.25 -12.31 5.14
C TRP A 346 4.74 -13.55 5.88
N MET A 347 6.01 -13.95 5.77
CA MET A 347 6.54 -15.15 6.43
C MET A 347 6.32 -15.16 7.95
N PRO A 348 6.55 -14.07 8.72
CA PRO A 348 6.25 -14.03 10.15
C PRO A 348 4.76 -14.21 10.46
N ILE A 349 3.89 -13.56 9.67
CA ILE A 349 2.43 -13.65 9.81
C ILE A 349 1.97 -15.09 9.62
N ILE A 350 2.47 -15.77 8.58
CA ILE A 350 2.12 -17.15 8.25
C ILE A 350 2.61 -18.12 9.32
N ILE A 351 3.86 -17.98 9.78
CA ILE A 351 4.42 -18.84 10.84
C ILE A 351 3.61 -18.70 12.13
N LEU A 352 3.28 -17.47 12.54
CA LEU A 352 2.50 -17.22 13.75
C LEU A 352 1.05 -17.72 13.61
N GLY A 353 0.41 -17.54 12.45
CA GLY A 353 -0.90 -18.12 12.17
C GLY A 353 -0.90 -19.66 12.28
N LEU A 354 0.12 -20.32 11.72
CA LEU A 354 0.29 -21.77 11.84
C LEU A 354 0.55 -22.20 13.29
N CYS A 355 1.39 -21.49 14.06
CA CYS A 355 1.62 -21.78 15.47
C CYS A 355 0.33 -21.66 16.30
N SER A 356 -0.46 -20.62 16.06
CA SER A 356 -1.74 -20.39 16.74
C SER A 356 -2.75 -21.52 16.45
N LEU A 357 -2.84 -21.99 15.21
CA LEU A 357 -3.70 -23.13 14.83
C LEU A 357 -3.32 -24.43 15.54
N HIS A 358 -2.05 -24.62 15.89
CA HIS A 358 -1.56 -25.75 16.70
C HIS A 358 -1.74 -25.54 18.21
N GLY A 359 -2.41 -24.47 18.65
CA GLY A 359 -2.69 -24.18 20.06
C GLY A 359 -1.53 -23.52 20.82
N ILE A 360 -0.47 -23.07 20.13
CA ILE A 360 0.64 -22.36 20.76
C ILE A 360 0.18 -20.94 21.13
N LYS A 361 0.19 -20.62 22.43
CA LYS A 361 -0.13 -19.26 22.91
C LYS A 361 0.98 -18.28 22.46
N ILE A 362 0.60 -17.30 21.66
CA ILE A 362 1.50 -16.25 21.17
C ILE A 362 1.40 -15.03 22.10
N PRO A 363 2.52 -14.43 22.54
CA PRO A 363 2.47 -13.22 23.37
C PRO A 363 1.78 -12.07 22.65
N SER A 364 0.87 -11.38 23.34
CA SER A 364 0.13 -10.20 22.83
C SER A 364 1.02 -9.16 22.17
N GLN A 365 2.17 -8.89 22.79
CA GLN A 365 3.21 -7.98 22.30
C GLN A 365 3.69 -8.34 20.88
N VAL A 366 3.87 -9.64 20.58
CA VAL A 366 4.32 -10.11 19.26
C VAL A 366 3.22 -9.87 18.22
N TYR A 367 1.97 -10.18 18.56
CA TYR A 367 0.82 -9.91 17.69
C TYR A 367 0.68 -8.40 17.39
N ALA A 368 0.84 -7.52 18.40
CA ALA A 368 0.82 -6.08 18.21
C ALA A 368 1.90 -5.59 17.22
N TRP A 369 3.15 -6.06 17.36
CA TRP A 369 4.22 -5.77 16.39
C TRP A 369 3.90 -6.28 14.98
N VAL A 370 3.30 -7.46 14.86
CA VAL A 370 2.98 -8.07 13.56
C VAL A 370 1.88 -7.28 12.84
N ALA A 371 0.79 -6.98 13.54
CA ALA A 371 -0.36 -6.26 13.02
C ALA A 371 -0.05 -4.79 12.66
N VAL A 372 0.74 -4.11 13.49
CA VAL A 372 0.93 -2.65 13.42
C VAL A 372 2.21 -2.25 12.68
N PHE A 373 3.27 -3.06 12.74
CA PHE A 373 4.54 -2.77 12.07
C PHE A 373 4.76 -3.67 10.85
N ILE A 374 4.69 -4.99 10.99
CA ILE A 374 5.10 -5.92 9.92
C ILE A 374 4.12 -5.93 8.74
N LEU A 375 2.81 -6.09 9.00
CA LEU A 375 1.78 -6.13 7.94
C LEU A 375 1.79 -4.86 7.07
N PRO A 376 1.86 -3.63 7.61
CA PRO A 376 1.88 -2.42 6.79
C PRO A 376 3.25 -2.05 6.20
N LEU A 377 4.35 -2.68 6.65
CA LEU A 377 5.72 -2.37 6.21
C LEU A 377 5.88 -2.51 4.70
N ASN A 378 5.26 -3.54 4.10
CA ASN A 378 5.31 -3.80 2.67
C ASN A 378 4.81 -2.60 1.85
N ALA A 379 3.64 -2.06 2.22
CA ALA A 379 3.02 -0.90 1.57
C ALA A 379 3.86 0.39 1.67
N ALA A 380 4.64 0.54 2.76
CA ALA A 380 5.59 1.64 2.94
C ALA A 380 6.91 1.44 2.17
N LEU A 381 7.41 0.21 2.05
CA LEU A 381 8.65 -0.10 1.33
C LEU A 381 8.47 -0.10 -0.20
N ASN A 382 7.31 -0.52 -0.70
CA ASN A 382 7.01 -0.64 -2.13
C ASN A 382 7.37 0.64 -2.95
N PRO A 383 6.95 1.86 -2.56
CA PRO A 383 7.39 3.12 -3.21
C PRO A 383 8.91 3.31 -3.31
N VAL A 384 9.63 2.98 -2.24
CA VAL A 384 11.09 3.11 -2.17
C VAL A 384 11.74 2.16 -3.17
N ILE A 385 11.27 0.90 -3.21
CA ILE A 385 11.78 -0.12 -4.13
C ILE A 385 11.47 0.26 -5.59
N TYR A 386 10.28 0.75 -5.93
CA TYR A 386 9.95 1.21 -7.29
C TYR A 386 10.80 2.41 -7.74
N THR A 387 11.14 3.30 -6.82
CA THR A 387 11.92 4.50 -7.09
C THR A 387 13.39 4.15 -7.32
N LEU A 388 14.00 3.40 -6.39
CA LEU A 388 15.40 2.96 -6.48
C LEU A 388 15.66 1.97 -7.63
N SER A 389 14.67 1.16 -8.00
CA SER A 389 14.78 0.24 -9.15
C SER A 389 14.63 0.92 -10.52
N THR A 390 14.15 2.17 -10.58
CA THR A 390 13.95 2.89 -11.84
C THR A 390 15.25 3.61 -12.26
N PRO A 391 15.86 3.29 -13.43
CA PRO A 391 17.20 3.77 -13.79
C PRO A 391 17.30 5.29 -14.01
N LEU A 392 16.16 5.94 -14.29
CA LEU A 392 16.06 7.41 -14.33
C LEU A 392 16.38 8.06 -12.97
N PHE A 393 16.14 7.39 -11.84
CA PHE A 393 16.45 7.95 -10.54
C PHE A 393 17.95 7.91 -10.27
N LEU A 394 18.65 6.80 -10.54
CA LEU A 394 20.12 6.77 -10.40
C LEU A 394 20.81 7.69 -11.41
N GLY A 395 20.30 7.84 -12.64
CA GLY A 395 20.85 8.75 -13.64
C GLY A 395 20.57 10.23 -13.32
N GLY A 396 19.32 10.56 -12.96
CA GLY A 396 18.88 11.91 -12.62
C GLY A 396 19.42 12.40 -11.27
N ALA A 397 19.42 11.55 -10.24
CA ALA A 397 20.01 11.88 -8.95
C ALA A 397 21.54 11.99 -9.04
N LYS A 398 22.25 11.13 -9.79
CA LYS A 398 23.68 11.37 -10.07
C LYS A 398 23.87 12.71 -10.78
N ARG A 399 23.10 13.02 -11.82
CA ARG A 399 23.25 14.25 -12.59
C ARG A 399 22.92 15.50 -11.77
N ASN A 400 21.90 15.45 -10.92
CA ASN A 400 21.57 16.56 -10.03
C ASN A 400 22.56 16.69 -8.87
N MET A 401 23.02 15.59 -8.27
CA MET A 401 24.05 15.61 -7.22
C MET A 401 25.41 16.06 -7.76
N PHE A 402 25.78 15.65 -8.97
CA PHE A 402 27.01 16.08 -9.64
C PHE A 402 26.91 17.55 -10.08
N ASN A 403 25.75 18.00 -10.57
CA ASN A 403 25.51 19.42 -10.84
C ASN A 403 25.51 20.27 -9.55
N PHE A 404 24.98 19.75 -8.44
CA PHE A 404 24.99 20.44 -7.14
C PHE A 404 26.43 20.55 -6.59
N HIS A 405 27.21 19.47 -6.67
CA HIS A 405 28.61 19.46 -6.27
C HIS A 405 29.48 20.35 -7.19
N ALA A 406 29.20 20.36 -8.51
CA ALA A 406 29.84 21.26 -9.45
C ALA A 406 29.47 22.73 -9.20
N SER A 407 28.21 23.04 -8.87
CA SER A 407 27.80 24.41 -8.49
C SER A 407 28.41 24.85 -7.15
N PHE A 408 28.65 23.92 -6.23
CA PHE A 408 29.34 24.20 -4.97
C PHE A 408 30.82 24.52 -5.21
N LEU A 409 31.52 23.68 -5.97
CA LEU A 409 32.93 23.90 -6.35
C LEU A 409 33.14 25.16 -7.21
N HIS A 410 32.18 25.53 -8.06
CA HIS A 410 32.23 26.81 -8.79
C HIS A 410 31.89 28.03 -7.92
N SER A 411 31.20 27.85 -6.79
CA SER A 411 30.91 28.93 -5.84
C SER A 411 32.11 29.28 -4.96
N GLU A 412 33.06 28.36 -4.75
CA GLU A 412 34.27 28.62 -3.94
C GLU A 412 35.45 29.18 -4.74
N THR A 413 35.44 29.09 -6.09
CA THR A 413 36.52 29.62 -6.94
C THR A 413 36.36 31.07 -7.41
N GLN A 414 35.28 31.77 -7.03
CA GLN A 414 35.07 33.20 -7.37
C GLN A 414 35.15 34.17 -6.18
N ARG A 415 35.64 33.73 -5.00
CA ARG A 415 35.74 34.60 -3.81
C ARG A 415 37.16 34.93 -3.34
N SER A 416 38.19 34.66 -4.16
CA SER A 416 39.59 34.84 -3.77
C SER A 416 40.55 35.27 -4.90
N SER A 417 40.18 36.27 -5.71
CA SER A 417 41.14 37.07 -6.49
C SER A 417 40.54 38.35 -7.10
N LEU A 418 40.42 39.41 -6.30
CA LEU A 418 40.37 40.77 -6.85
C LEU A 418 41.80 41.31 -6.89
N GLY A 419 42.40 41.41 -8.08
CA GLY A 419 43.78 41.90 -8.20
C GLY A 419 44.31 41.96 -9.64
N SER A 420 44.52 43.18 -10.12
CA SER A 420 45.51 43.57 -11.13
C SER A 420 45.23 43.34 -12.63
N TYR A 421 44.81 44.44 -13.28
CA TYR A 421 45.24 44.93 -14.61
C TYR A 421 45.49 43.96 -15.78
N SER A 422 44.68 44.07 -16.84
CA SER A 422 45.03 44.81 -18.08
C SER A 422 44.13 44.42 -19.27
N CYS A 423 43.92 45.35 -20.21
CA CYS A 423 43.24 45.07 -21.47
C CYS A 423 44.28 44.87 -22.59
N GLN A 424 44.15 43.80 -23.39
CA GLN A 424 44.76 43.74 -24.72
C GLN A 424 43.89 42.96 -25.73
N ASN A 425 43.93 43.46 -26.96
CA ASN A 425 43.08 43.22 -28.13
C ASN A 425 42.84 41.78 -28.62
N ASN A 426 41.73 41.63 -29.36
CA ASN A 426 41.51 40.93 -30.65
C ASN A 426 42.32 39.64 -30.95
N GLU A 427 41.72 38.54 -31.44
CA GLU A 427 41.09 38.45 -32.77
C GLU A 427 40.20 37.21 -33.00
N ALA A 428 39.28 37.35 -33.96
CA ALA A 428 38.79 36.36 -34.95
C ALA A 428 38.47 34.90 -34.54
N LYS A 429 37.19 34.53 -34.64
CA LYS A 429 36.66 33.88 -35.88
C LYS A 429 35.13 33.68 -35.86
N ASN A 430 34.42 34.33 -36.78
CA ASN A 430 33.13 33.84 -37.28
C ASN A 430 32.69 34.52 -38.60
N ARG A 431 33.22 34.06 -39.74
CA ARG A 431 32.78 34.30 -41.15
C ARG A 431 33.59 33.35 -42.07
N PHE A 432 33.15 32.87 -43.23
CA PHE A 432 31.81 32.70 -43.83
C PHE A 432 31.86 31.54 -44.86
N GLN A 433 30.76 31.33 -45.59
CA GLN A 433 30.46 30.25 -46.55
C GLN A 433 31.45 29.90 -47.68
N ARG A 434 31.36 28.62 -48.10
CA ARG A 434 31.37 28.04 -49.48
C ARG A 434 32.53 28.27 -50.46
N ALA A 435 32.96 27.13 -51.01
CA ALA A 435 33.37 26.85 -52.40
C ALA A 435 34.70 27.43 -52.93
N PHE A 436 35.60 26.53 -53.34
CA PHE A 436 36.19 26.53 -54.69
C PHE A 436 36.61 25.10 -55.10
N ILE A 437 36.55 24.80 -56.39
CA ILE A 437 37.01 23.55 -57.03
C ILE A 437 38.24 23.88 -57.88
N LEU A 438 39.23 22.99 -57.92
CA LEU A 438 40.24 22.74 -58.98
C LEU A 438 41.20 21.66 -58.41
N ASP A 439 41.84 20.76 -59.14
CA ASP A 439 41.51 20.05 -60.39
C ASP A 439 42.48 18.85 -60.47
N THR A 440 42.08 17.73 -61.08
CA THR A 440 42.96 16.79 -61.81
C THR A 440 42.11 15.63 -62.34
N SER A 441 42.05 15.53 -63.67
CA SER A 441 41.24 14.56 -64.43
C SER A 441 42.14 13.42 -65.00
N PRO A 442 41.67 12.40 -65.76
CA PRO A 442 42.11 11.00 -65.56
C PRO A 442 42.81 10.42 -66.81
N PRO A 443 42.80 9.08 -67.00
CA PRO A 443 42.39 8.62 -68.34
C PRO A 443 41.43 7.41 -68.39
N HIS A 444 40.61 7.45 -69.46
CA HIS A 444 39.86 6.44 -70.21
C HIS A 444 39.87 4.94 -69.78
N ASN A 445 38.76 4.19 -69.71
CA ASN A 445 37.58 4.01 -70.60
C ASN A 445 37.76 3.05 -71.80
N LYS A 446 37.08 1.89 -71.75
CA LYS A 446 36.46 1.03 -72.81
C LYS A 446 35.93 -0.25 -72.12
N ARG A 447 34.82 -0.91 -72.48
CA ARG A 447 34.12 -1.01 -73.78
C ARG A 447 32.64 -1.44 -73.65
N ASN A 448 31.76 -0.69 -74.31
CA ASN A 448 30.52 -1.04 -75.05
C ASN A 448 29.50 -2.12 -74.60
N SER A 449 28.26 -1.63 -74.51
CA SER A 449 26.97 -2.32 -74.70
C SER A 449 26.85 -3.18 -75.97
N LYS A 450 26.01 -4.22 -75.92
CA LYS A 450 25.27 -4.79 -77.07
C LYS A 450 23.83 -5.18 -76.71
N ARG A 451 22.99 -5.22 -77.75
CA ARG A 451 21.51 -5.19 -77.77
C ARG A 451 20.89 -6.59 -77.91
N PHE A 452 19.66 -6.76 -77.38
CA PHE A 452 18.49 -7.45 -77.98
C PHE A 452 18.67 -8.79 -78.74
N LYS A 453 18.02 -9.87 -78.27
CA LYS A 453 16.83 -10.52 -78.91
C LYS A 453 16.42 -11.84 -78.26
N ASP A 454 15.12 -12.13 -78.34
CA ASP A 454 14.50 -13.42 -77.96
C ASP A 454 14.91 -14.59 -78.86
N ARG A 455 14.89 -15.82 -78.29
CA ARG A 455 14.23 -16.97 -78.93
C ARG A 455 14.03 -18.18 -77.99
N ASN A 456 12.81 -18.72 -78.01
CA ASN A 456 12.44 -20.03 -77.46
C ASN A 456 13.22 -21.18 -78.14
N LYS A 457 13.42 -22.31 -77.42
CA LYS A 457 12.69 -23.58 -77.69
C LYS A 457 13.16 -24.81 -76.86
N THR A 458 12.18 -25.52 -76.26
CA THR A 458 12.04 -27.01 -76.17
C THR A 458 13.06 -27.85 -75.36
N LYS A 459 12.74 -29.04 -74.79
CA LYS A 459 11.49 -29.85 -74.68
C LYS A 459 11.63 -30.90 -73.55
N PHE A 460 10.53 -31.65 -73.33
CA PHE A 460 10.27 -32.87 -72.52
C PHE A 460 9.53 -32.60 -71.20
N ASN A 461 8.24 -32.94 -71.03
CA ASN A 461 7.54 -34.25 -71.09
C ASN A 461 7.78 -35.09 -69.81
N GLU A 462 6.79 -35.73 -69.16
CA GLU A 462 5.31 -35.71 -69.27
C GLU A 462 4.71 -36.45 -68.05
N ASN A 463 3.38 -36.69 -68.07
CA ASN A 463 2.58 -37.63 -67.25
C ASN A 463 2.19 -37.16 -65.82
N GLU A 464 0.89 -36.85 -65.57
CA GLU A 464 -0.24 -37.75 -65.18
C GLU A 464 -0.26 -37.96 -63.64
N LEU A 465 -1.36 -38.08 -62.88
CA LEU A 465 -2.83 -38.09 -63.06
C LEU A 465 -3.44 -37.51 -61.73
N THR A 466 -4.70 -37.11 -61.51
CA THR A 466 -5.99 -37.26 -62.20
C THR A 466 -6.97 -36.10 -61.85
N SER A 467 -8.13 -36.09 -62.50
CA SER A 467 -9.45 -35.48 -62.18
C SER A 467 -10.09 -36.04 -60.88
N GLU A 468 -11.22 -35.56 -60.31
CA GLU A 468 -12.47 -34.96 -60.82
C GLU A 468 -12.93 -33.73 -59.96
N SER A 469 -13.68 -32.71 -60.42
CA SER A 469 -15.05 -32.66 -61.02
C SER A 469 -16.18 -33.04 -60.02
N ASN A 470 -17.36 -32.39 -59.91
CA ASN A 470 -17.95 -31.34 -60.75
C ASN A 470 -19.14 -30.55 -60.10
N SER A 471 -19.21 -29.24 -60.38
CA SER A 471 -20.42 -28.45 -60.76
C SER A 471 -21.60 -28.10 -59.80
N LYS A 472 -22.16 -26.90 -60.08
CA LYS A 472 -23.54 -26.38 -59.84
C LYS A 472 -23.90 -25.96 -58.39
N ASN A 473 -24.62 -24.86 -58.14
CA ASN A 473 -25.18 -23.80 -59.00
C ASN A 473 -25.24 -22.48 -58.19
N SER A 474 -24.90 -21.30 -58.74
CA SER A 474 -25.83 -20.24 -59.22
C SER A 474 -27.14 -20.08 -58.40
N ARG A 475 -27.59 -18.88 -57.99
CA ARG A 475 -27.73 -17.59 -58.70
C ARG A 475 -27.69 -16.37 -57.74
N LEU A 476 -27.15 -15.21 -58.17
CA LEU A 476 -27.81 -13.91 -58.51
C LEU A 476 -28.52 -13.22 -57.33
N GLU A 477 -28.52 -11.89 -57.14
CA GLU A 477 -27.96 -10.71 -57.84
C GLU A 477 -27.66 -9.65 -56.73
N GLU A 478 -26.70 -8.72 -56.82
CA GLU A 478 -26.67 -7.51 -57.67
C GLU A 478 -27.91 -6.58 -57.48
N SER A 479 -27.84 -5.24 -57.48
CA SER A 479 -26.77 -4.35 -57.94
C SER A 479 -26.80 -2.93 -57.33
N HIS A 480 -25.61 -2.30 -57.31
CA HIS A 480 -25.31 -0.94 -57.79
C HIS A 480 -25.67 0.38 -57.08
N ARG A 481 -24.71 1.30 -57.28
CA ARG A 481 -24.60 2.72 -56.90
C ARG A 481 -25.52 3.62 -57.74
N LEU A 482 -25.76 4.86 -57.26
CA LEU A 482 -25.48 6.10 -58.05
C LEU A 482 -25.51 7.39 -57.21
N SER A 483 -25.20 8.54 -57.82
CA SER A 483 -24.84 9.81 -57.14
C SER A 483 -25.69 11.03 -57.56
N ALA A 484 -25.93 11.97 -56.62
CA ALA A 484 -26.05 13.45 -56.79
C ALA A 484 -26.45 14.04 -55.41
N ARG A 485 -26.04 15.21 -54.87
CA ARG A 485 -25.60 16.56 -55.31
C ARG A 485 -26.74 17.61 -55.31
N PHE A 486 -26.44 18.79 -54.72
CA PHE A 486 -27.29 19.98 -54.41
C PHE A 486 -28.11 19.93 -53.09
N GLY A 487 -28.19 21.02 -52.28
CA GLY A 487 -27.49 22.31 -52.37
C GLY A 487 -27.64 23.27 -51.15
N ARG A 488 -26.54 23.99 -50.87
CA ARG A 488 -26.36 25.36 -50.32
C ARG A 488 -27.49 26.15 -49.62
N THR A 489 -27.13 26.71 -48.45
CA THR A 489 -27.06 28.17 -48.12
C THR A 489 -26.02 28.37 -47.00
N LYS A 490 -24.85 28.99 -47.24
CA LYS A 490 -24.53 30.44 -47.21
C LYS A 490 -24.67 31.11 -45.82
N LEU A 491 -23.53 31.40 -45.19
CA LEU A 491 -23.17 32.79 -44.83
C LEU A 491 -21.63 32.98 -44.90
N SER A 492 -21.19 34.17 -45.28
CA SER A 492 -19.79 34.64 -45.36
C SER A 492 -19.50 35.44 -44.06
N SER A 493 -18.28 35.78 -43.63
CA SER A 493 -17.15 36.30 -44.39
C SER A 493 -15.87 36.46 -43.53
N LYS A 494 -14.69 36.40 -44.19
CA LYS A 494 -13.55 37.37 -44.19
C LYS A 494 -13.14 38.10 -42.87
N GLN A 495 -11.88 38.48 -42.63
CA GLN A 495 -10.66 38.52 -43.46
C GLN A 495 -9.38 38.53 -42.59
N GLU A 496 -8.27 38.12 -43.21
CA GLU A 496 -6.88 38.59 -43.09
C GLU A 496 -6.28 39.15 -41.78
N SER A 497 -5.11 38.61 -41.44
CA SER A 497 -4.06 39.25 -40.65
C SER A 497 -3.31 40.33 -41.43
N PRO A 498 -2.55 41.19 -40.75
CA PRO A 498 -1.12 41.21 -41.07
C PRO A 498 -0.20 41.22 -39.84
N LYS A 499 1.07 40.84 -40.07
CA LYS A 499 2.18 41.02 -39.14
C LYS A 499 2.59 42.50 -39.09
N LEU A 500 3.12 42.97 -37.96
CA LEU A 500 4.13 44.03 -37.97
C LEU A 500 5.30 43.69 -37.05
N ILE A 501 6.51 44.01 -37.51
CA ILE A 501 7.76 44.01 -36.75
C ILE A 501 8.13 45.49 -36.59
N VAL A 502 8.45 45.93 -35.37
CA VAL A 502 9.23 47.16 -35.15
C VAL A 502 10.22 46.91 -34.02
N THR A 503 11.48 47.25 -34.30
CA THR A 503 12.61 47.30 -33.36
C THR A 503 12.86 48.75 -32.93
N ALA A 504 13.14 49.01 -31.65
CA ALA A 504 14.23 49.92 -31.20
C ALA A 504 14.22 50.17 -29.68
N ASP A 505 15.42 50.12 -29.11
CA ASP A 505 15.89 50.74 -27.84
C ASP A 505 15.89 52.30 -27.94
N PRO A 506 16.14 53.13 -26.88
CA PRO A 506 17.09 52.85 -25.79
C PRO A 506 16.85 53.43 -24.37
N CYS A 507 17.81 53.08 -23.50
CA CYS A 507 18.04 53.48 -22.12
C CYS A 507 17.81 54.97 -21.75
N THR A 508 17.38 55.20 -20.50
CA THR A 508 17.91 56.27 -19.65
C THR A 508 18.06 55.80 -18.20
N SER A 509 19.00 56.42 -17.48
CA SER A 509 19.49 55.99 -16.17
C SER A 509 19.10 56.95 -15.05
N ARG A 510 18.96 56.44 -13.82
CA ARG A 510 19.31 57.22 -12.63
C ARG A 510 19.63 56.35 -11.42
N ALA A 511 20.75 56.66 -10.77
CA ALA A 511 21.19 56.06 -9.52
C ALA A 511 21.00 57.02 -8.35
N LYS A 512 20.91 56.49 -7.12
CA LYS A 512 21.79 56.85 -5.98
C LYS A 512 21.35 56.18 -4.67
N ASN A 513 22.34 55.61 -3.96
CA ASN A 513 22.60 55.70 -2.49
C ASN A 513 21.50 55.29 -1.47
N SER A 514 21.80 54.80 -0.26
CA SER A 514 23.01 54.20 0.36
C SER A 514 22.66 53.76 1.81
N GLN A 515 23.59 53.06 2.49
CA GLN A 515 23.69 52.87 3.96
C GLN A 515 22.84 51.78 4.65
N HIS A 516 23.54 50.68 4.99
CA HIS A 516 23.44 49.92 6.25
C HIS A 516 23.98 50.79 7.44
N PRO A 517 23.86 50.41 8.75
CA PRO A 517 23.94 49.04 9.28
C PRO A 517 23.03 48.66 10.50
N ASP A 518 23.14 47.38 10.88
CA ASP A 518 23.01 46.73 12.21
C ASP A 518 21.91 47.09 13.23
N SER A 519 21.21 46.06 13.75
CA SER A 519 21.47 45.51 15.11
C SER A 519 20.48 44.40 15.52
N ASN A 520 20.90 43.59 16.52
CA ASN A 520 20.15 42.46 17.08
C ASN A 520 18.92 42.91 17.91
N LEU A 521 17.93 42.02 18.06
CA LEU A 521 17.18 41.93 19.33
C LEU A 521 16.65 40.51 19.61
N GLU A 522 17.11 39.90 20.70
CA GLU A 522 16.38 38.81 21.36
C GLU A 522 15.08 39.36 21.98
N LEU A 523 14.04 38.52 22.10
CA LEU A 523 12.95 38.82 23.02
C LEU A 523 12.52 37.56 23.80
N LYS A 524 12.70 37.65 25.12
CA LYS A 524 12.52 36.59 26.11
C LYS A 524 11.56 37.07 27.20
N ILE A 525 10.31 36.63 27.15
CA ILE A 525 9.29 36.85 28.19
C ILE A 525 8.52 35.52 28.29
N ARG A 526 8.71 34.66 29.30
CA ARG A 526 8.60 34.76 30.78
C ARG A 526 7.17 34.51 31.27
N SER A 527 7.06 33.51 32.13
CA SER A 527 5.84 32.98 32.74
C SER A 527 5.30 33.82 33.91
N ARG A 528 3.98 33.72 34.08
CA ARG A 528 3.11 34.03 35.23
C ARG A 528 1.69 33.60 34.78
N GLU A 529 0.84 32.92 35.56
CA GLU A 529 0.90 32.46 36.96
C GLU A 529 0.56 30.96 37.05
#